data_AF-A0A078N0J7-F1
#
_entry.id   AF-A0A078N0J7-F1
#
_cell.length_a   1.000
_cell.length_b   1.000
_cell.length_c   1.000
_cell.angle_alpha   90.00
_cell.angle_beta   90.00
_cell.angle_gamma   90.00
#
_symmetry.space_group_name_H-M   'P 1'
#
loop_
_entity.id
_entity.type
_entity.pdbx_description
1 polymer ?
#
loop_
_entity_poly.entity_id
_entity_poly.type
_entity_poly.pdbx_seq_one_letter_code
_entity_poly.pdbx_strand_id
1 'polypeptide(L)'
;MRKPRLVGSLAALAYLVMIWLTPLPMMGFQKPFPIPRGYVSFDTAKNRIKVGVSTAMKDYWAKNAPVSYREPAIDSYSRHSKEVSLARTFLSWPYAARSEHGDYAEYHHRFSHQVAYIQCGYGYLKAPLHLLKSHLPTQRPPVI
;
A
#
# COMPACT_ATOMS: atom_id res chain seq x y z
N MET A 1 40.70 -67.39 6.33
CA MET A 1 40.98 -65.96 6.02
C MET A 1 40.00 -65.09 6.80
N ARG A 2 40.46 -64.30 7.78
CA ARG A 2 39.60 -63.42 8.60
C ARG A 2 39.65 -62.00 8.02
N LYS A 3 38.48 -61.39 7.77
CA LYS A 3 38.37 -60.00 7.31
C LYS A 3 38.85 -59.03 8.41
N PRO A 4 39.60 -57.96 8.09
CA PRO A 4 39.99 -56.96 9.06
C PRO A 4 38.77 -56.12 9.49
N ARG A 5 38.66 -55.88 10.80
CA ARG A 5 37.67 -54.98 11.40
C ARG A 5 38.08 -53.54 11.14
N LEU A 6 37.16 -52.72 10.64
CA LEU A 6 37.25 -51.26 10.61
C LEU A 6 37.31 -50.74 12.05
N VAL A 7 38.47 -50.27 12.47
CA VAL A 7 38.61 -49.51 13.72
C VAL A 7 38.51 -48.03 13.33
N GLY A 8 37.30 -47.48 13.40
CA GLY A 8 37.07 -46.06 13.20
C GLY A 8 37.75 -45.26 14.31
N SER A 9 38.74 -44.45 13.96
CA SER A 9 39.47 -43.61 14.90
C SER A 9 38.55 -42.52 15.46
N LEU A 10 38.33 -42.52 16.76
CA LEU A 10 37.58 -41.50 17.51
C LEU A 10 38.11 -40.07 17.26
N ALA A 11 39.38 -39.93 16.84
CA ALA A 11 39.99 -38.66 16.49
C ALA A 11 39.33 -37.98 15.27
N ALA A 12 38.83 -38.76 14.30
CA ALA A 12 38.19 -38.22 13.10
C ALA A 12 36.81 -37.61 13.40
N LEU A 13 36.09 -38.17 14.38
CA LEU A 13 34.79 -37.63 14.81
C LEU A 13 34.96 -36.38 15.67
N ALA A 14 35.99 -36.30 16.51
CA ALA A 14 36.29 -35.11 17.30
C ALA A 14 36.66 -33.90 16.43
N TYR A 15 37.39 -34.10 15.32
CA TYR A 15 37.77 -33.02 14.41
C TYR A 15 36.57 -32.44 13.64
N LEU A 16 35.59 -33.27 13.30
CA LEU A 16 34.36 -32.82 12.63
C LEU A 16 33.44 -32.03 13.56
N VAL A 17 33.36 -32.37 14.85
CA VAL A 17 32.50 -31.65 15.83
C VAL A 17 33.03 -30.23 16.11
N MET A 18 34.35 -30.03 16.09
CA MET A 18 34.97 -28.71 16.30
C MET A 18 34.67 -27.70 15.18
N ILE A 19 34.41 -28.18 13.96
CA ILE A 19 34.08 -27.33 12.81
C ILE A 19 32.65 -26.76 12.93
N TRP A 20 31.75 -27.44 13.64
CA TRP A 20 30.34 -27.01 13.79
C TRP A 20 30.05 -26.15 15.03
N LEU A 21 31.01 -26.01 15.96
CA LEU A 21 30.85 -25.28 17.23
C LEU A 21 31.57 -23.92 17.27
N THR A 22 32.27 -23.53 16.20
CA THR A 22 32.84 -22.18 16.09
C THR A 22 31.90 -21.31 15.25
N PRO A 23 31.23 -20.30 15.83
CA PRO A 23 30.54 -19.31 15.02
C PRO A 23 31.60 -18.62 14.17
N LEU A 24 31.51 -18.75 12.84
CA LEU A 24 32.28 -17.89 11.94
C LEU A 24 32.07 -16.45 12.40
N PRO A 25 33.14 -15.66 12.60
CA PRO A 25 32.97 -14.24 12.85
C PRO A 25 32.17 -13.72 11.66
N MET A 26 30.95 -13.27 11.94
CA MET A 26 30.15 -12.48 11.01
C MET A 26 30.98 -11.22 10.72
N MET A 27 31.90 -11.32 9.76
CA MET A 27 32.54 -10.15 9.18
C MET A 27 31.38 -9.34 8.63
N GLY A 28 31.07 -8.24 9.33
CA GLY A 28 30.05 -7.31 8.91
C GLY A 28 30.26 -7.01 7.44
N PHE A 29 29.17 -6.98 6.68
CA PHE A 29 29.15 -6.63 5.27
C PHE A 29 29.63 -5.17 5.14
N GLN A 30 30.93 -4.95 5.23
CA GLN A 30 31.57 -3.66 5.05
C GLN A 30 31.33 -3.30 3.59
N LYS A 31 30.60 -2.21 3.34
CA LYS A 31 30.27 -1.75 1.98
C LYS A 31 31.55 -1.75 1.14
N PRO A 32 31.61 -2.52 0.03
CA PRO A 32 32.87 -2.79 -0.61
C PRO A 32 33.28 -1.51 -1.38
N PHE A 33 34.50 -1.08 -1.11
CA PHE A 33 35.27 -0.06 -1.80
C PHE A 33 34.75 1.40 -1.77
N PRO A 34 35.61 2.38 -1.42
CA PRO A 34 35.29 3.79 -1.60
C PRO A 34 35.11 4.07 -3.10
N ILE A 35 33.98 4.68 -3.45
CA ILE A 35 33.71 5.10 -4.83
C ILE A 35 34.74 6.20 -5.19
N PRO A 36 35.45 6.10 -6.33
CA PRO A 36 36.40 7.12 -6.77
C PRO A 36 35.77 8.51 -6.79
N ARG A 37 36.52 9.55 -6.40
CA ARG A 37 36.05 10.94 -6.45
C ARG A 37 35.61 11.28 -7.88
N GLY A 38 34.36 11.72 -8.03
CA GLY A 38 33.74 12.04 -9.32
C GLY A 38 32.81 10.95 -9.87
N TYR A 39 32.89 9.72 -9.36
CA TYR A 39 31.92 8.67 -9.67
C TYR A 39 30.72 8.74 -8.71
N VAL A 40 29.53 8.49 -9.24
CA VAL A 40 28.31 8.31 -8.45
C VAL A 40 27.95 6.82 -8.41
N SER A 41 27.45 6.35 -7.27
CA SER A 41 26.87 5.01 -7.19
C SER A 41 25.77 4.88 -8.23
N PHE A 42 25.60 3.68 -8.79
CA PHE A 42 24.47 3.34 -9.66
C PHE A 42 23.13 3.73 -9.01
N ASP A 43 22.98 3.48 -7.70
CA ASP A 43 21.77 3.85 -6.96
C ASP A 43 21.56 5.37 -6.94
N THR A 44 22.63 6.14 -6.81
CA THR A 44 22.57 7.61 -6.85
C THR A 44 22.20 8.11 -8.24
N ALA A 45 22.81 7.58 -9.30
CA ALA A 45 22.47 7.93 -10.68
C ALA A 45 21.00 7.60 -11.00
N LYS A 46 20.57 6.39 -10.63
CA LYS A 46 19.18 5.93 -10.77
C LYS A 46 18.20 6.82 -10.01
N ASN A 47 18.53 7.18 -8.76
CA ASN A 47 17.69 8.08 -7.97
C ASN A 47 17.61 9.49 -8.56
N ARG A 48 18.70 10.03 -9.13
CA ARG A 48 18.69 11.33 -9.81
C ARG A 48 17.75 11.34 -11.01
N ILE A 49 17.83 10.31 -11.86
CA ILE A 49 16.92 10.16 -13.01
C ILE A 49 15.48 10.07 -12.53
N LYS A 50 15.21 9.24 -11.53
CA LYS A 50 13.86 9.07 -10.96
C LYS A 50 13.30 10.38 -10.40
N VAL A 51 14.11 11.16 -9.68
CA VAL A 51 13.72 12.48 -9.17
C VAL A 51 13.47 13.44 -10.33
N GLY A 52 14.36 13.50 -11.32
CA GLY A 52 14.21 14.35 -12.49
C GLY A 52 12.91 14.07 -13.27
N VAL A 53 12.60 12.80 -13.54
CA VAL A 53 11.35 12.38 -14.19
C VAL A 53 10.13 12.76 -13.35
N SER A 54 10.18 12.52 -12.04
CA SER A 54 9.11 12.89 -11.11
C SER A 54 8.83 14.39 -11.12
N THR A 55 9.88 15.22 -11.08
CA THR A 55 9.76 16.68 -11.14
C THR A 55 9.21 17.14 -12.48
N ALA A 56 9.77 16.67 -13.60
CA ALA A 56 9.32 17.04 -14.94
C ALA A 56 7.84 16.68 -15.17
N MET A 57 7.39 15.54 -14.65
CA MET A 57 5.99 15.14 -14.75
C MET A 57 5.07 16.02 -13.89
N LYS A 58 5.49 16.43 -12.69
CA LYS A 58 4.75 17.40 -11.87
C LYS A 58 4.59 18.73 -12.59
N ASP A 59 5.67 19.24 -13.18
CA ASP A 59 5.66 20.49 -13.94
C ASP A 59 4.74 20.40 -15.16
N TYR A 60 4.78 19.26 -15.87
CA TYR A 60 3.87 19.00 -16.98
C TYR A 60 2.41 18.98 -16.52
N TRP A 61 2.10 18.29 -15.41
CA TRP A 61 0.74 18.19 -14.89
C TRP A 61 0.20 19.54 -14.44
N ALA A 62 1.00 20.34 -13.72
CA ALA A 62 0.58 21.67 -13.28
C ALA A 62 0.16 22.57 -14.45
N LYS A 63 0.82 22.42 -15.62
CA LYS A 63 0.53 23.20 -16.83
C LYS A 63 -0.63 22.63 -17.65
N ASN A 64 -0.76 21.31 -17.73
CA ASN A 64 -1.64 20.64 -18.70
C ASN A 64 -2.83 19.91 -18.04
N ALA A 65 -3.05 20.04 -16.74
CA ALA A 65 -4.14 19.36 -16.05
C ALA A 65 -5.51 19.73 -16.65
N PRO A 66 -6.40 18.74 -16.91
CA PRO A 66 -7.77 19.00 -17.30
C PRO A 66 -8.53 19.83 -16.25
N VAL A 67 -9.59 20.55 -16.67
CA VAL A 67 -10.40 21.39 -15.78
C VAL A 67 -10.96 20.58 -14.60
N SER A 68 -11.42 19.36 -14.86
CA SER A 68 -11.95 18.43 -13.86
C SER A 68 -10.94 18.06 -12.75
N TYR A 69 -9.63 18.23 -12.98
CA TYR A 69 -8.60 18.01 -11.97
C TYR A 69 -8.13 19.31 -11.31
N ARG A 70 -8.21 20.44 -12.03
CA ARG A 70 -7.81 21.77 -11.52
C ARG A 70 -8.79 22.31 -10.50
N GLU A 71 -10.09 22.26 -10.77
CA GLU A 71 -11.15 22.79 -9.89
C GLU A 71 -11.13 22.16 -8.48
N PRO A 72 -11.03 20.82 -8.34
CA PRO A 72 -10.94 20.18 -7.03
C PRO A 72 -9.50 20.17 -6.45
N ALA A 73 -8.53 20.84 -7.09
CA ALA A 73 -7.12 20.84 -6.70
C ALA A 73 -6.53 19.42 -6.50
N ILE A 74 -6.84 18.51 -7.42
CA ILE A 74 -6.36 17.13 -7.37
C ILE A 74 -4.98 17.05 -8.04
N ASP A 75 -3.96 16.87 -7.22
CA ASP A 75 -2.60 16.60 -7.70
C ASP A 75 -2.49 15.18 -8.28
N SER A 76 -1.86 15.05 -9.45
CA SER A 76 -1.59 13.73 -10.07
C SER A 76 -0.62 12.85 -9.27
N TYR A 77 0.14 13.43 -8.34
CA TYR A 77 1.33 12.81 -7.74
C TYR A 77 1.23 12.55 -6.23
N SER A 78 0.02 12.47 -5.70
CA SER A 78 -0.17 12.13 -4.30
C SER A 78 0.03 10.63 -4.06
N ARG A 79 1.28 10.17 -3.94
CA ARG A 79 1.62 8.79 -3.51
C ARG A 79 1.02 8.45 -2.13
N HIS A 80 0.67 9.49 -1.36
CA HIS A 80 0.11 9.42 -0.02
C HIS A 80 -1.07 10.40 0.11
N SER A 81 -2.14 10.20 -0.67
CA SER A 81 -3.35 11.00 -0.40
C SER A 81 -3.88 10.59 0.96
N LYS A 82 -4.39 11.55 1.72
CA LYS A 82 -5.08 11.26 3.00
C LYS A 82 -6.19 10.22 2.79
N GLU A 83 -6.77 10.19 1.59
CA GLU A 83 -7.74 9.19 1.18
C GLU A 83 -7.13 7.79 1.13
N VAL A 84 -5.96 7.59 0.49
CA VAL A 84 -5.28 6.28 0.41
C VAL A 84 -4.79 5.78 1.77
N SER A 85 -4.63 6.65 2.77
CA SER A 85 -4.32 6.22 4.15
C SER A 85 -5.52 5.63 4.91
N LEU A 86 -6.74 5.77 4.40
CA LEU A 86 -7.91 5.14 4.99
C LEU A 86 -7.88 3.63 4.75
N ALA A 87 -8.47 2.85 5.68
CA ALA A 87 -8.62 1.42 5.44
C ALA A 87 -9.47 1.19 4.18
N ARG A 88 -9.13 0.15 3.42
CA ARG A 88 -9.76 -0.14 2.12
C ARG A 88 -11.29 -0.25 2.19
N THR A 89 -11.83 -0.71 3.32
CA THR A 89 -13.27 -0.76 3.58
C THR A 89 -13.90 0.64 3.56
N PHE A 90 -13.25 1.62 4.18
CA PHE A 90 -13.70 3.01 4.25
C PHE A 90 -13.47 3.77 2.95
N LEU A 91 -12.56 3.34 2.09
CA LEU A 91 -12.32 3.94 0.77
C LEU A 91 -13.47 3.70 -0.22
N SER A 92 -14.25 2.63 -0.06
CA SER A 92 -15.38 2.32 -0.94
C SER A 92 -16.48 3.38 -0.85
N TRP A 93 -16.69 3.99 0.32
CA TRP A 93 -17.75 4.98 0.56
C TRP A 93 -17.51 6.34 -0.10
N PRO A 94 -16.36 7.03 0.09
CA PRO A 94 -16.10 8.29 -0.61
C PRO A 94 -15.97 8.07 -2.12
N TYR A 95 -15.51 6.90 -2.57
CA TYR A 95 -15.49 6.55 -4.00
C TYR A 95 -16.92 6.44 -4.56
N ALA A 96 -17.79 5.71 -3.88
CA ALA A 96 -19.21 5.61 -4.21
C ALA A 96 -19.89 6.99 -4.22
N ALA A 97 -19.67 7.79 -3.18
CA ALA A 97 -20.26 9.13 -3.05
C ALA A 97 -19.81 10.07 -4.18
N ARG A 98 -18.54 10.04 -4.58
CA ARG A 98 -17.99 10.89 -5.65
C ARG A 98 -18.42 10.46 -7.05
N SER A 99 -18.57 9.16 -7.26
CA SER A 99 -19.02 8.62 -8.54
C SER A 99 -20.55 8.58 -8.68
N GLU A 100 -21.26 8.98 -7.62
CA GLU A 100 -22.71 8.76 -7.45
C GLU A 100 -23.08 7.30 -7.76
N HIS A 101 -22.16 6.39 -7.48
CA HIS A 101 -22.28 4.98 -7.81
C HIS A 101 -22.48 4.19 -6.53
N GLY A 102 -23.50 3.34 -6.50
CA GLY A 102 -23.79 2.51 -5.32
C GLY A 102 -25.24 2.61 -4.91
N ASP A 103 -25.48 2.44 -3.61
CA ASP A 103 -26.82 2.33 -3.04
C ASP A 103 -27.44 3.71 -2.76
N TYR A 104 -27.47 4.57 -3.78
CA TYR A 104 -28.06 5.91 -3.70
C TYR A 104 -29.32 5.98 -4.57
N ALA A 105 -30.32 6.73 -4.10
CA ALA A 105 -31.60 6.85 -4.79
C ALA A 105 -31.44 7.38 -6.23
N GLU A 106 -30.57 8.37 -6.41
CA GLU A 106 -30.32 9.03 -7.69
C GLU A 106 -29.68 8.09 -8.73
N TYR A 107 -28.78 7.21 -8.29
CA TYR A 107 -28.20 6.17 -9.14
C TYR A 107 -29.28 5.20 -9.64
N HIS A 108 -30.10 4.69 -8.72
CA HIS A 108 -31.16 3.73 -9.06
C HIS A 108 -32.24 4.35 -9.94
N HIS A 109 -32.55 5.63 -9.76
CA HIS A 109 -33.45 6.38 -10.64
C HIS A 109 -32.85 6.55 -12.04
N ARG A 110 -31.58 6.94 -12.15
CA ARG A 110 -30.92 7.15 -13.45
C ARG A 110 -30.86 5.89 -14.30
N PHE A 111 -30.70 4.73 -13.67
CA PHE A 111 -30.59 3.43 -14.35
C PHE A 111 -31.86 2.57 -14.27
N SER A 112 -32.97 3.10 -13.74
CA SER A 112 -34.25 2.39 -13.61
C SER A 112 -34.16 1.03 -12.90
N HIS A 113 -33.32 0.93 -11.86
CA HIS A 113 -33.22 -0.28 -11.05
C HIS A 113 -34.43 -0.39 -10.11
N GLN A 114 -35.39 -1.26 -10.44
CA GLN A 114 -36.66 -1.39 -9.72
C GLN A 114 -36.56 -2.16 -8.38
N VAL A 115 -35.50 -2.93 -8.18
CA VAL A 115 -35.38 -3.86 -7.03
C VAL A 115 -34.55 -3.26 -5.89
N ALA A 116 -34.03 -2.06 -6.06
CA ALA A 116 -33.14 -1.46 -5.06
C ALA A 116 -33.92 -0.72 -3.97
N TYR A 117 -33.55 -0.97 -2.71
CA TYR A 117 -34.11 -0.25 -1.58
C TYR A 117 -33.49 1.15 -1.49
N ILE A 118 -34.14 2.15 -2.10
CA ILE A 118 -33.64 3.53 -2.18
C ILE A 118 -33.81 4.35 -0.89
N GLN A 119 -34.59 3.83 0.07
CA GLN A 119 -34.83 4.46 1.36
C GLN A 119 -33.87 3.91 2.41
N CYS A 120 -33.56 4.68 3.45
CA CYS A 120 -32.80 4.21 4.59
C CYS A 120 -33.72 3.69 5.71
N GLY A 121 -33.15 3.13 6.77
CA GLY A 121 -33.93 2.69 7.95
C GLY A 121 -34.67 3.81 8.68
N TYR A 122 -34.32 5.07 8.42
CA TYR A 122 -35.03 6.26 8.91
C TYR A 122 -36.09 6.79 7.92
N GLY A 123 -36.31 6.12 6.79
CA GLY A 123 -37.31 6.49 5.77
C GLY A 123 -36.88 7.56 4.76
N TYR A 124 -35.67 8.13 4.90
CA TYR A 124 -35.14 9.12 3.95
C TYR A 124 -34.54 8.45 2.71
N LEU A 125 -34.54 9.15 1.57
CA LEU A 125 -33.79 8.71 0.39
C LEU A 125 -32.29 8.66 0.67
N LYS A 126 -31.64 7.59 0.22
CA LYS A 126 -30.19 7.42 0.36
C LYS A 126 -29.46 8.43 -0.52
N ALA A 127 -28.96 9.49 0.10
CA ALA A 127 -28.09 10.49 -0.52
C ALA A 127 -26.60 10.10 -0.38
N PRO A 128 -25.70 10.62 -1.23
CA PRO A 128 -24.26 10.36 -1.16
C PRO A 128 -23.65 10.53 0.24
N LEU A 129 -24.09 11.55 0.98
CA LEU A 129 -23.64 11.87 2.35
C LEU A 129 -24.45 11.17 3.46
N HIS A 130 -25.47 10.39 3.11
CA HIS A 130 -26.35 9.74 4.08
C HIS A 130 -25.59 8.77 5.00
N LEU A 131 -24.62 8.05 4.44
CA LEU A 131 -23.77 7.11 5.17
C LEU A 131 -22.92 7.78 6.25
N LEU A 132 -22.47 9.02 6.05
CA LEU A 132 -21.74 9.77 7.07
C LEU A 132 -22.62 10.09 8.29
N LYS A 133 -23.92 10.30 8.08
CA LYS A 133 -24.88 10.61 9.16
C LYS A 133 -25.37 9.35 9.87
N SER A 134 -25.58 8.25 9.15
CA SER A 134 -26.15 7.01 9.70
C SER A 134 -25.16 6.18 10.52
N HIS A 135 -23.86 6.41 10.40
CA HIS A 135 -22.81 5.75 11.20
C HIS A 135 -22.27 6.61 12.35
N LEU A 136 -22.72 7.86 12.49
CA LEU A 136 -22.60 8.53 13.78
C LEU A 136 -23.42 7.69 14.77
N PRO A 137 -22.93 7.39 15.98
CA PRO A 137 -23.72 6.76 17.01
C PRO A 137 -24.79 7.75 17.46
N THR A 138 -25.83 7.93 16.65
CA THR A 138 -27.08 8.50 17.08
C THR A 138 -27.57 7.56 18.17
N GLN A 139 -27.54 8.02 19.42
CA GLN A 139 -28.20 7.32 20.51
C GLN A 139 -29.59 6.93 20.01
N ARG A 140 -29.90 5.63 20.03
CA ARG A 140 -31.23 5.17 19.65
C ARG A 140 -32.21 5.88 20.57
N PRO A 141 -33.20 6.63 20.06
CA PRO A 141 -34.29 7.07 20.92
C PRO A 141 -34.98 5.83 21.49
N PRO A 142 -35.44 5.87 22.75
CA PRO A 142 -36.09 4.73 23.39
C PRO A 142 -37.33 4.33 22.60
N VAL A 143 -37.46 3.02 22.38
CA VAL A 143 -38.67 2.41 21.84
C VAL A 143 -39.77 2.63 22.88
N ILE A 144 -40.82 3.37 22.51
CA ILE A 144 -42.09 3.48 23.26
C ILE A 144 -43.01 2.38 22.76
#